data_AF-A0A5C6DA00-F1
#
_entry.id   AF-A0A5C6DA00-F1
#
_cell.length_a   1.000
_cell.length_b   1.000
_cell.length_c   1.000
_cell.angle_alpha   90.00
_cell.angle_beta   90.00
_cell.angle_gamma   90.00
#
_symmetry.space_group_name_H-M   'P 1'
#
loop_
_entity.id
_entity.type
_entity.pdbx_description
1 polymer ?
#
loop_
_entity_poly.entity_id
_entity_poly.type
_entity_poly.pdbx_seq_one_letter_code
_entity_poly.pdbx_strand_id
1 'polypeptide(L)'
;MPNTNDSSEAETPRSADADASVDAQPVAPQDSANPMEGGRWRPVRPEELLRKNPPSVDMDGSAEPVIKVRRQRRQELEHHVRSCPTDIEAYRELAAIYRKDERPQEAARVLTEAGRLFPDDPTLLWELEEARLARSLQQYREVSDLAARLKTPEVDRELKRSRDDWAYRRIEICKARLARDPSHKHLRLVLAEAQMDCEQHDEAIVELDELLKLDEFSSQASLLKGRCLLQLGRDAEAMVSLRAAGLRRAVVAPLPIRVAALRLLCDTAERLGIELTLEHYRNHLATLEQDLAKQAKPS
;
A
#
# COMPACT_ATOMS: atom_id res chain seq x y z
N MET A 1 32.46 55.42 0.25
CA MET A 1 32.77 56.64 1.02
C MET A 1 31.45 57.29 1.40
N PRO A 2 31.30 57.72 2.65
CA PRO A 2 30.47 57.01 3.61
C PRO A 2 29.40 57.90 4.24
N ASN A 3 28.48 57.31 5.00
CA ASN A 3 28.04 57.94 6.25
C ASN A 3 27.85 56.84 7.30
N THR A 4 28.87 56.77 8.14
CA THR A 4 28.92 56.16 9.47
C THR A 4 28.52 57.20 10.53
N ASN A 5 28.39 56.72 11.78
CA ASN A 5 28.12 57.39 13.06
C ASN A 5 26.64 57.42 13.45
N ASP A 6 26.26 57.11 14.68
CA ASP A 6 26.99 56.81 15.92
C ASP A 6 25.97 56.10 16.84
N SER A 7 26.30 54.96 17.44
CA SER A 7 26.78 54.84 18.83
C SER A 7 25.78 55.30 19.90
N SER A 8 25.26 54.36 20.69
CA SER A 8 25.73 54.16 22.09
C SER A 8 24.79 53.27 22.90
N GLU A 9 25.44 52.50 23.76
CA GLU A 9 24.98 51.37 24.58
C GLU A 9 24.20 51.81 25.84
N ALA A 10 23.38 50.92 26.40
CA ALA A 10 23.35 50.63 27.85
C ALA A 10 22.41 49.46 28.20
N GLU A 11 23.05 48.35 28.57
CA GLU A 11 22.80 47.36 29.64
C GLU A 11 21.39 47.06 30.22
N THR A 12 21.19 45.73 30.34
CA THR A 12 20.19 44.82 30.98
C THR A 12 19.86 45.05 32.47
N PRO A 13 19.06 44.19 33.18
CA PRO A 13 18.10 43.12 32.79
C PRO A 13 16.72 43.21 33.50
N ARG A 14 15.71 42.44 33.07
CA ARG A 14 14.81 41.69 33.99
C ARG A 14 13.90 40.69 33.27
N SER A 15 13.80 39.56 33.96
CA SER A 15 13.09 38.30 33.76
C SER A 15 11.59 38.33 33.42
N ALA A 16 11.21 37.23 32.75
CA ALA A 16 10.06 36.36 32.99
C ALA A 16 8.76 36.56 32.17
N ASP A 17 8.49 35.47 31.44
CA ASP A 17 7.22 34.79 31.20
C ASP A 17 6.29 35.20 30.04
N ALA A 18 5.98 34.14 29.27
CA ALA A 18 4.77 33.85 28.50
C ALA A 18 4.41 34.87 27.40
N ASP A 19 4.32 34.52 26.12
CA ASP A 19 3.48 33.46 25.58
C ASP A 19 3.87 33.24 24.11
N ALA A 20 4.01 31.98 23.71
CA ALA A 20 4.33 31.58 22.36
C ALA A 20 3.02 31.40 21.55
N SER A 21 2.80 32.23 20.54
CA SER A 21 1.86 31.93 19.46
C SER A 21 2.66 31.52 18.22
N VAL A 22 2.83 30.21 18.07
CA VAL A 22 3.49 29.60 16.92
C VAL A 22 2.45 29.38 15.82
N ASP A 23 2.68 30.03 14.68
CA ASP A 23 2.07 29.73 13.40
C ASP A 23 2.25 28.23 13.06
N ALA A 24 1.14 27.49 13.07
CA ALA A 24 1.11 26.09 12.71
C ALA A 24 1.04 25.94 11.18
N GLN A 25 2.16 25.59 10.56
CA GLN A 25 2.17 25.03 9.20
C GLN A 25 1.73 23.56 9.23
N PRO A 26 0.99 23.08 8.21
CA PRO A 26 0.47 21.71 8.20
C PRO A 26 1.58 20.72 7.88
N VAL A 27 1.87 19.84 8.84
CA VAL A 27 2.81 18.72 8.70
C VAL A 27 2.11 17.62 7.89
N ALA A 28 2.67 17.29 6.71
CA ALA A 28 2.22 16.17 5.89
C ALA A 28 2.53 14.81 6.57
N PRO A 29 1.60 13.83 6.60
CA PRO A 29 1.86 12.53 7.19
C PRO A 29 2.70 11.65 6.25
N GLN A 30 3.70 10.99 6.84
CA GLN A 30 4.54 9.97 6.21
C GLN A 30 3.82 8.61 6.30
N ASP A 31 3.26 8.12 5.20
CA ASP A 31 2.71 6.76 5.10
C ASP A 31 3.64 5.85 4.30
N SER A 32 4.38 5.00 5.00
CA SER A 32 5.06 3.83 4.43
C SER A 32 4.09 2.65 4.35
N ALA A 33 3.16 2.70 3.39
CA ALA A 33 2.27 1.57 3.13
C ALA A 33 2.96 0.58 2.17
N ASN A 34 3.45 -0.52 2.73
CA ASN A 34 3.88 -1.68 1.97
C ASN A 34 2.61 -2.42 1.46
N PRO A 35 2.41 -2.64 0.14
CA PRO A 35 1.16 -3.17 -0.42
C PRO A 35 0.87 -4.65 -0.08
N MET A 36 1.70 -5.28 0.76
CA MET A 36 1.46 -6.60 1.35
C MET A 36 0.61 -6.56 2.62
N GLU A 37 0.37 -5.38 3.21
CA GLU A 37 -0.59 -5.23 4.30
C GLU A 37 -2.00 -4.99 3.75
N GLY A 38 -2.63 -6.07 3.30
CA GLY A 38 -4.07 -6.18 3.39
C GLY A 38 -4.49 -6.19 4.85
N GLY A 39 -4.44 -5.04 5.52
CA GLY A 39 -5.07 -4.82 6.82
C GLY A 39 -6.55 -5.19 6.74
N ARG A 40 -7.15 -5.53 7.90
CA ARG A 40 -8.58 -5.88 8.01
C ARG A 40 -9.41 -4.91 7.17
N TRP A 41 -10.21 -5.43 6.25
CA TRP A 41 -10.99 -4.63 5.31
C TRP A 41 -11.90 -3.64 6.04
N ARG A 42 -11.44 -2.39 6.18
CA ARG A 42 -12.16 -1.24 6.75
C ARG A 42 -11.63 0.06 6.13
N PRO A 43 -12.47 1.06 5.89
CA PRO A 43 -12.00 2.42 5.60
C PRO A 43 -11.32 2.99 6.85
N VAL A 44 -10.08 3.45 6.72
CA VAL A 44 -9.27 4.04 7.79
C VAL A 44 -9.87 5.38 8.22
N ARG A 45 -10.04 5.60 9.53
CA ARG A 45 -10.51 6.89 10.09
C ARG A 45 -9.33 7.76 10.54
N PRO A 46 -9.40 9.09 10.42
CA PRO A 46 -8.32 10.00 10.82
C PRO A 46 -7.89 9.87 12.29
N GLU A 47 -8.78 9.44 13.19
CA GLU A 47 -8.49 9.31 14.63
C GLU A 47 -7.59 8.12 14.97
N GLU A 48 -7.46 7.12 14.09
CA GLU A 48 -6.67 5.90 14.31
C GLU A 48 -5.15 6.13 14.03
N LEU A 49 -4.78 7.31 13.54
CA LEU A 49 -3.41 7.70 13.19
C LEU A 49 -2.62 8.35 14.35
N LEU A 50 -3.22 8.55 15.52
CA LEU A 50 -2.53 9.12 16.69
C LEU A 50 -2.08 8.01 17.65
N ARG A 51 -0.78 7.66 17.60
CA ARG A 51 -0.13 6.76 18.56
C ARG A 51 -0.21 7.32 19.98
N LYS A 52 -1.06 6.73 20.81
CA LYS A 52 -0.69 6.36 22.19
C LYS A 52 -1.12 4.91 22.38
N ASN A 53 -0.26 4.14 23.07
CA ASN A 53 -0.40 2.71 23.34
C ASN A 53 -1.87 2.26 23.44
N PRO A 54 -2.25 1.12 22.84
CA PRO A 54 -3.56 0.56 23.12
C PRO A 54 -3.64 0.36 24.65
N PRO A 55 -4.69 0.85 25.33
CA PRO A 55 -4.97 0.33 26.66
C PRO A 55 -5.08 -1.18 26.51
N SER A 56 -4.48 -1.93 27.44
CA SER A 56 -4.78 -3.34 27.62
C SER A 56 -6.30 -3.46 27.62
N VAL A 57 -6.86 -4.00 26.55
CA VAL A 57 -8.29 -4.29 26.51
C VAL A 57 -8.43 -5.51 27.38
N ASP A 58 -8.81 -5.26 28.63
CA ASP A 58 -9.56 -6.21 29.41
C ASP A 58 -10.63 -6.79 28.49
N MET A 59 -10.57 -8.11 28.31
CA MET A 59 -11.56 -8.89 27.58
C MET A 59 -12.88 -8.89 28.36
N ASP A 60 -13.54 -7.73 28.42
CA ASP A 60 -14.83 -7.56 29.07
C ASP A 60 -15.97 -7.67 28.04
N GLY A 61 -16.47 -8.90 27.90
CA GLY A 61 -17.90 -9.23 28.05
C GLY A 61 -18.97 -8.62 27.13
N SER A 62 -18.67 -7.88 26.05
CA SER A 62 -19.72 -7.15 25.28
C SER A 62 -19.81 -7.40 23.76
N ALA A 63 -19.04 -8.34 23.20
CA ALA A 63 -19.04 -8.61 21.74
C ALA A 63 -20.21 -9.50 21.24
N GLU A 64 -20.83 -10.29 22.12
CA GLU A 64 -21.87 -11.25 21.75
C GLU A 64 -23.17 -10.65 21.17
N PRO A 65 -23.75 -9.55 21.71
CA PRO A 65 -25.02 -9.01 21.20
C PRO A 65 -24.90 -8.50 19.76
N VAL A 66 -23.78 -7.85 19.42
CA VAL A 66 -23.53 -7.30 18.07
C VAL A 66 -23.38 -8.42 17.03
N ILE A 67 -22.83 -9.58 17.42
CA ILE A 67 -22.70 -10.74 16.53
C ILE A 67 -24.08 -11.39 16.31
N LYS A 68 -24.89 -11.55 17.37
CA LYS A 68 -26.24 -12.12 17.26
C LYS A 68 -27.16 -11.28 16.37
N VAL A 69 -27.16 -9.95 16.56
CA VAL A 69 -27.95 -9.02 15.74
C VAL A 69 -27.53 -9.06 14.27
N ARG A 70 -26.23 -9.08 13.96
CA ARG A 70 -25.74 -9.22 12.58
C ARG A 70 -26.15 -10.55 11.93
N ARG A 71 -26.11 -11.66 12.68
CA ARG A 71 -26.54 -12.98 12.19
C ARG A 71 -28.03 -13.00 11.86
N GLN A 72 -28.87 -12.41 12.71
CA GLN A 72 -30.31 -12.28 12.47
C GLN A 72 -30.58 -11.43 11.24
N ARG A 73 -29.96 -10.23 11.16
CA ARG A 73 -30.10 -9.34 10.00
C ARG A 73 -29.67 -10.00 8.69
N ARG A 74 -28.59 -10.78 8.71
CA ARG A 74 -28.14 -11.56 7.54
C ARG A 74 -29.21 -12.54 7.06
N GLN A 75 -29.83 -13.28 7.99
CA GLN A 75 -30.88 -14.26 7.65
C GLN A 75 -32.14 -13.59 7.08
N GLU A 76 -32.54 -12.45 7.66
CA GLU A 76 -33.64 -11.64 7.15
C GLU A 76 -33.37 -11.19 5.71
N LEU A 77 -32.17 -10.66 5.45
CA LEU A 77 -31.77 -10.21 4.11
C LEU A 77 -31.67 -11.37 3.12
N GLU A 78 -31.16 -12.54 3.52
CA GLU A 78 -31.12 -13.75 2.69
C GLU A 78 -32.53 -14.20 2.25
N HIS A 79 -33.53 -14.03 3.12
CA HIS A 79 -34.93 -14.29 2.75
C HIS A 79 -35.49 -13.18 1.86
N HIS A 80 -35.22 -11.92 2.22
CA HIS A 80 -35.75 -10.75 1.53
C HIS A 80 -35.27 -10.65 0.08
N VAL A 81 -34.00 -10.90 -0.21
CA VAL A 81 -33.50 -10.90 -1.60
C VAL A 81 -34.13 -12.01 -2.46
N ARG A 82 -34.64 -13.09 -1.84
CA ARG A 82 -35.36 -14.15 -2.56
C ARG A 82 -36.82 -13.77 -2.84
N SER A 83 -37.49 -13.09 -1.90
CA SER A 83 -38.87 -12.61 -2.10
C SER A 83 -38.94 -11.35 -2.95
N CYS A 84 -37.91 -10.50 -2.88
CA CYS A 84 -37.81 -9.19 -3.52
C CYS A 84 -36.45 -9.06 -4.25
N PRO A 85 -36.25 -9.76 -5.37
CA PRO A 85 -34.96 -9.78 -6.08
C PRO A 85 -34.60 -8.45 -6.76
N THR A 86 -35.54 -7.50 -6.83
CA THR A 86 -35.31 -6.18 -7.42
C THR A 86 -34.73 -5.16 -6.43
N ASP A 87 -34.54 -5.54 -5.16
CA ASP A 87 -33.99 -4.65 -4.13
C ASP A 87 -32.45 -4.67 -4.13
N ILE A 88 -31.86 -3.71 -4.83
CA ILE A 88 -30.40 -3.56 -4.94
C ILE A 88 -29.72 -3.29 -3.58
N GLU A 89 -30.36 -2.49 -2.72
CA GLU A 89 -29.78 -2.12 -1.43
C GLU A 89 -29.73 -3.30 -0.47
N ALA A 90 -30.70 -4.23 -0.56
CA ALA A 90 -30.66 -5.48 0.19
C ALA A 90 -29.46 -6.36 -0.20
N TYR A 91 -29.14 -6.46 -1.49
CA TYR A 91 -27.94 -7.18 -1.93
C TYR A 91 -26.65 -6.53 -1.41
N ARG A 92 -26.57 -5.20 -1.43
CA ARG A 92 -25.40 -4.44 -0.93
C ARG A 92 -25.24 -4.56 0.58
N GLU A 93 -26.33 -4.45 1.34
CA GLU A 93 -26.31 -4.64 2.79
C GLU A 93 -25.89 -6.07 3.15
N LEU A 94 -26.45 -7.07 2.46
CA LEU A 94 -26.11 -8.47 2.67
C LEU A 94 -24.64 -8.74 2.36
N ALA A 95 -24.14 -8.22 1.24
CA ALA A 95 -22.72 -8.28 0.89
C ALA A 95 -21.87 -7.62 1.99
N ALA A 96 -22.20 -6.41 2.42
CA ALA A 96 -21.49 -5.70 3.49
C ALA A 96 -21.44 -6.48 4.81
N ILE A 97 -22.48 -7.23 5.16
CA ILE A 97 -22.46 -8.13 6.33
C ILE A 97 -21.48 -9.28 6.10
N TYR A 98 -21.54 -9.95 4.93
CA TYR A 98 -20.58 -11.01 4.60
C TYR A 98 -19.13 -10.53 4.62
N ARG A 99 -18.87 -9.29 4.17
CA ARG A 99 -17.55 -8.65 4.27
C ARG A 99 -17.10 -8.49 5.72
N LYS A 100 -17.97 -7.97 6.60
CA LYS A 100 -17.69 -7.77 8.03
C LYS A 100 -17.48 -9.08 8.78
N ASP A 101 -18.07 -10.17 8.29
CA ASP A 101 -17.94 -11.52 8.83
C ASP A 101 -16.72 -12.27 8.25
N GLU A 102 -15.88 -11.63 7.43
CA GLU A 102 -14.70 -12.23 6.77
C GLU A 102 -15.07 -13.42 5.86
N ARG A 103 -16.24 -13.31 5.19
CA ARG A 103 -16.81 -14.32 4.28
C ARG A 103 -16.86 -13.81 2.83
N PRO A 104 -15.72 -13.63 2.15
CA PRO A 104 -15.67 -13.02 0.82
C PRO A 104 -16.24 -13.94 -0.27
N GLN A 105 -16.23 -15.27 -0.07
CA GLN A 105 -16.81 -16.21 -1.03
C GLN A 105 -18.32 -16.04 -1.16
N GLU A 106 -19.01 -15.84 -0.04
CA GLU A 106 -20.45 -15.61 0.02
C GLU A 106 -20.81 -14.21 -0.45
N ALA A 107 -20.03 -13.19 -0.06
CA ALA A 107 -20.18 -11.85 -0.61
C ALA A 107 -20.10 -11.86 -2.15
N ALA A 108 -19.10 -12.52 -2.71
CA ALA A 108 -18.94 -12.62 -4.16
C ALA A 108 -20.10 -13.36 -4.85
N ARG A 109 -20.69 -14.38 -4.20
CA ARG A 109 -21.87 -15.09 -4.73
C ARG A 109 -23.09 -14.19 -4.79
N VAL A 110 -23.41 -13.52 -3.69
CA VAL A 110 -24.53 -12.58 -3.59
C VAL A 110 -24.40 -11.45 -4.59
N LEU A 111 -23.20 -10.85 -4.69
CA LEU A 111 -22.94 -9.75 -5.63
C LEU A 111 -22.91 -10.22 -7.09
N THR A 112 -22.54 -11.48 -7.36
CA THR A 112 -22.64 -12.05 -8.71
C THR A 112 -24.09 -12.22 -9.12
N GLU A 113 -24.97 -12.63 -8.21
CA GLU A 113 -26.41 -12.70 -8.45
C GLU A 113 -26.99 -11.31 -8.69
N ALA A 114 -26.67 -10.34 -7.84
CA ALA A 114 -27.07 -8.94 -8.01
C ALA A 114 -26.61 -8.37 -9.36
N GLY A 115 -25.35 -8.59 -9.76
CA GLY A 115 -24.81 -8.10 -11.03
C GLY A 115 -25.44 -8.71 -12.28
N ARG A 116 -26.14 -9.86 -12.17
CA ARG A 116 -26.94 -10.40 -13.27
C ARG A 116 -28.27 -9.67 -13.42
N LEU A 117 -28.84 -9.20 -12.31
CA LEU A 117 -30.11 -8.47 -12.28
C LEU A 117 -29.91 -6.98 -12.59
N PHE A 118 -28.75 -6.43 -12.22
CA PHE A 118 -28.40 -5.02 -12.38
C PHE A 118 -27.03 -4.89 -13.08
N PRO A 119 -26.93 -5.24 -14.38
CA PRO A 119 -25.65 -5.28 -15.10
C PRO A 119 -24.99 -3.90 -15.25
N ASP A 120 -25.78 -2.83 -15.23
CA ASP A 120 -25.31 -1.46 -15.48
C ASP A 120 -25.02 -0.68 -14.20
N ASP A 121 -25.14 -1.30 -13.01
CA ASP A 121 -24.85 -0.62 -11.75
C ASP A 121 -23.32 -0.63 -11.45
N PRO A 122 -22.65 0.54 -11.50
CA PRO A 122 -21.21 0.61 -11.31
C PRO A 122 -20.79 0.29 -9.87
N THR A 123 -21.68 0.46 -8.90
CA THR A 123 -21.40 0.26 -7.48
C THR A 123 -21.38 -1.22 -7.13
N LEU A 124 -22.35 -1.99 -7.61
CA LEU A 124 -22.39 -3.45 -7.51
C LEU A 124 -21.20 -4.09 -8.22
N LEU A 125 -20.85 -3.59 -9.40
CA LEU A 125 -19.67 -4.07 -10.12
C LEU A 125 -18.40 -3.83 -9.27
N TRP A 126 -18.26 -2.64 -8.69
CA TRP A 126 -17.14 -2.34 -7.79
C TRP A 126 -17.11 -3.28 -6.57
N GLU A 127 -18.24 -3.43 -5.87
CA GLU A 127 -18.35 -4.30 -4.71
C GLU A 127 -18.05 -5.77 -5.07
N LEU A 128 -18.48 -6.25 -6.23
CA LEU A 128 -18.19 -7.59 -6.75
C LEU A 128 -16.69 -7.78 -7.01
N GLU A 129 -16.06 -6.81 -7.66
CA GLU A 129 -14.61 -6.81 -7.90
C GLU A 129 -13.84 -6.88 -6.58
N GLU A 130 -14.22 -6.07 -5.59
CA GLU A 130 -13.62 -6.10 -4.26
C GLU A 130 -13.81 -7.45 -3.56
N ALA A 131 -15.01 -8.05 -3.63
CA ALA A 131 -15.27 -9.36 -3.05
C ALA A 131 -14.44 -10.47 -3.71
N ARG A 132 -14.22 -10.40 -5.03
CA ARG A 132 -13.35 -11.32 -5.77
C ARG A 132 -11.88 -11.16 -5.37
N LEU A 133 -11.40 -9.92 -5.22
CA LEU A 133 -10.05 -9.66 -4.70
C LEU A 133 -9.88 -10.23 -3.29
N ALA A 134 -10.82 -9.92 -2.39
CA ALA A 134 -10.79 -10.40 -1.01
C ALA A 134 -10.78 -11.94 -0.92
N ARG A 135 -11.56 -12.62 -1.78
CA ARG A 135 -11.57 -14.08 -1.83
C ARG A 135 -10.23 -14.65 -2.28
N SER A 136 -9.66 -14.10 -3.36
CA SER A 136 -8.38 -14.57 -3.89
C SER A 136 -7.23 -14.33 -2.90
N LEU A 137 -7.20 -13.17 -2.24
CA LEU A 137 -6.24 -12.89 -1.17
C LEU A 137 -6.40 -13.84 0.03
N GLN A 138 -7.64 -14.16 0.42
CA GLN A 138 -7.90 -15.12 1.49
C GLN A 138 -7.35 -16.51 1.14
N GLN A 139 -7.57 -16.99 -0.09
CA GLN A 139 -7.04 -18.28 -0.55
C GLN A 139 -5.51 -18.30 -0.51
N TYR A 140 -4.86 -17.24 -1.01
CA TYR A 140 -3.41 -17.12 -0.96
C TYR A 140 -2.88 -17.16 0.48
N ARG A 141 -3.54 -16.48 1.42
CA ARG A 141 -3.17 -16.51 2.85
C ARG A 141 -3.33 -17.89 3.48
N GLU A 142 -4.47 -18.54 3.26
CA GLU A 142 -4.74 -19.89 3.75
C GLU A 142 -3.65 -20.87 3.27
N VAL A 143 -3.28 -20.81 1.99
CA VAL A 143 -2.24 -21.67 1.42
C VAL A 143 -0.84 -21.28 1.93
N SER A 144 -0.54 -20.00 2.09
CA SER A 144 0.72 -19.52 2.68
C SER A 144 0.91 -20.03 4.11
N ASP A 145 -0.14 -20.00 4.92
CA ASP A 145 -0.10 -20.52 6.29
C ASP A 145 0.12 -22.04 6.31
N LEU A 146 -0.52 -22.76 5.38
CA LEU A 146 -0.29 -24.20 5.21
C LEU A 146 1.14 -24.51 4.75
N ALA A 147 1.69 -23.74 3.81
CA ALA A 147 3.06 -23.89 3.31
C ALA A 147 4.08 -23.71 4.44
N ALA A 148 3.91 -22.66 5.26
CA ALA A 148 4.76 -22.39 6.40
C ALA A 148 4.76 -23.53 7.44
N ARG A 149 3.62 -24.22 7.60
CA ARG A 149 3.45 -25.33 8.54
C ARG A 149 3.94 -26.67 8.00
N LEU A 150 3.58 -27.02 6.76
CA LEU A 150 3.76 -28.36 6.21
C LEU A 150 5.09 -28.52 5.47
N LYS A 151 5.60 -27.48 4.81
CA LYS A 151 6.89 -27.47 4.10
C LYS A 151 7.06 -28.68 3.15
N THR A 152 6.01 -28.97 2.38
CA THR A 152 5.99 -30.07 1.41
C THR A 152 5.99 -29.51 -0.01
N PRO A 153 6.61 -30.19 -0.99
CA PRO A 153 6.68 -29.70 -2.36
C PRO A 153 5.29 -29.58 -3.02
N GLU A 154 4.31 -30.37 -2.60
CA GLU A 154 2.92 -30.25 -3.06
C GLU A 154 2.30 -28.92 -2.62
N VAL A 155 2.52 -28.51 -1.37
CA VAL A 155 1.98 -27.25 -0.84
C VAL A 155 2.73 -26.04 -1.40
N ASP A 156 4.04 -26.16 -1.65
CA ASP A 156 4.81 -25.09 -2.32
C ASP A 156 4.32 -24.83 -3.74
N ARG A 157 3.93 -25.87 -4.48
CA ARG A 157 3.30 -25.73 -5.81
C ARG A 157 1.95 -25.02 -5.72
N GLU A 158 1.13 -25.38 -4.74
CA GLU A 158 -0.16 -24.72 -4.51
C GLU A 158 0.01 -23.27 -4.03
N LEU A 159 1.06 -22.97 -3.26
CA LEU A 159 1.41 -21.61 -2.87
C LEU A 159 1.77 -20.77 -4.10
N LYS A 160 2.59 -21.31 -5.01
CA LYS A 160 2.90 -20.62 -6.27
C LYS A 160 1.62 -20.36 -7.08
N ARG A 161 0.78 -21.38 -7.25
CA ARG A 161 -0.49 -21.26 -7.98
C ARG A 161 -1.41 -20.20 -7.37
N SER A 162 -1.64 -20.24 -6.06
CA SER A 162 -2.51 -19.27 -5.38
C SER A 162 -1.96 -17.84 -5.40
N ARG A 163 -0.63 -17.68 -5.39
CA ARG A 163 0.03 -16.38 -5.62
C ARG A 163 -0.24 -15.86 -7.03
N ASP A 164 -0.08 -16.72 -8.04
CA ASP A 164 -0.33 -16.36 -9.43
C ASP A 164 -1.81 -15.99 -9.64
N ASP A 165 -2.76 -16.79 -9.11
CA ASP A 165 -4.19 -16.52 -9.16
C ASP A 165 -4.55 -15.15 -8.54
N TRP A 166 -3.92 -14.81 -7.41
CA TRP A 166 -4.05 -13.50 -6.77
C TRP A 166 -3.55 -12.36 -7.63
N ALA A 167 -2.36 -12.51 -8.20
CA ALA A 167 -1.77 -11.50 -9.07
C ALA A 167 -2.60 -11.33 -10.36
N TYR A 168 -3.05 -12.40 -11.01
CA TYR A 168 -3.94 -12.33 -12.17
C TYR A 168 -5.25 -11.61 -11.85
N ARG A 169 -5.86 -11.88 -10.69
CA ARG A 169 -7.10 -11.20 -10.29
C ARG A 169 -6.90 -9.70 -10.11
N ARG A 170 -5.77 -9.28 -9.53
CA ARG A 170 -5.38 -7.87 -9.44
C ARG A 170 -5.20 -7.24 -10.81
N ILE A 171 -4.49 -7.92 -11.73
CA ILE A 171 -4.26 -7.42 -13.10
C ILE A 171 -5.58 -7.20 -13.82
N GLU A 172 -6.47 -8.20 -13.83
CA GLU A 172 -7.78 -8.14 -14.50
C GLU A 172 -8.59 -6.93 -14.01
N ILE A 173 -8.73 -6.79 -12.69
CA ILE A 173 -9.55 -5.73 -12.09
C ILE A 173 -8.92 -4.35 -12.29
N CYS A 174 -7.61 -4.21 -12.09
CA CYS A 174 -6.94 -2.92 -12.29
C CYS A 174 -7.05 -2.45 -13.74
N LYS A 175 -6.86 -3.35 -14.72
CA LYS A 175 -7.06 -3.04 -16.14
C LYS A 175 -8.51 -2.63 -16.42
N ALA A 176 -9.49 -3.36 -15.90
CA ALA A 176 -10.90 -3.03 -16.09
C ALA A 176 -11.30 -1.69 -15.45
N ARG A 177 -10.74 -1.36 -14.28
CA ARG A 177 -10.97 -0.06 -13.61
C ARG A 177 -10.31 1.09 -14.36
N LEU A 178 -9.07 0.93 -14.78
CA LEU A 178 -8.34 1.93 -15.57
C LEU A 178 -8.95 2.17 -16.95
N ALA A 179 -9.55 1.14 -17.56
CA ALA A 179 -10.27 1.28 -18.82
C ALA A 179 -11.54 2.12 -18.67
N ARG A 180 -12.25 1.99 -17.53
CA ARG A 180 -13.43 2.79 -17.20
C ARG A 180 -13.07 4.22 -16.78
N ASP A 181 -12.03 4.36 -15.97
CA ASP A 181 -11.54 5.65 -15.50
C ASP A 181 -10.00 5.70 -15.45
N PRO A 182 -9.36 6.28 -16.48
CA PRO A 182 -7.91 6.45 -16.56
C PRO A 182 -7.31 7.47 -15.57
N SER A 183 -8.13 8.19 -14.79
CA SER A 183 -7.66 9.19 -13.82
C SER A 183 -7.07 8.55 -12.55
N HIS A 184 -7.42 7.30 -12.25
CA HIS A 184 -6.93 6.56 -11.09
C HIS A 184 -5.47 6.10 -11.22
N LYS A 185 -4.53 7.05 -11.18
CA LYS A 185 -3.10 6.78 -11.40
C LYS A 185 -2.52 5.75 -10.42
N HIS A 186 -2.97 5.77 -9.16
CA HIS A 186 -2.55 4.79 -8.15
C HIS A 186 -2.82 3.33 -8.58
N LEU A 187 -3.85 3.06 -9.39
CA LEU A 187 -4.13 1.71 -9.88
C LEU A 187 -3.07 1.19 -10.86
N ARG A 188 -2.34 2.08 -11.55
CA ARG A 188 -1.20 1.67 -12.40
C ARG A 188 -0.06 1.11 -11.56
N LEU A 189 0.13 1.62 -10.34
CA LEU A 189 1.14 1.11 -9.43
C LEU A 189 0.77 -0.30 -8.96
N VAL A 190 -0.49 -0.47 -8.55
CA VAL A 190 -1.03 -1.78 -8.14
C VAL A 190 -0.98 -2.77 -9.32
N LEU A 191 -1.25 -2.33 -10.54
CA LEU A 191 -1.16 -3.13 -11.75
C LEU A 191 0.28 -3.57 -12.03
N ALA A 192 1.25 -2.65 -11.98
CA ALA A 192 2.66 -2.95 -12.20
C ALA A 192 3.20 -3.97 -11.18
N GLU A 193 2.85 -3.81 -9.90
CA GLU A 193 3.24 -4.78 -8.86
C GLU A 193 2.63 -6.16 -9.09
N ALA A 194 1.35 -6.22 -9.50
CA ALA A 194 0.71 -7.48 -9.83
C ALA A 194 1.34 -8.15 -11.06
N GLN A 195 1.74 -7.36 -12.06
CA GLN A 195 2.49 -7.85 -13.23
C GLN A 195 3.86 -8.38 -12.82
N MET A 196 4.56 -7.70 -11.91
CA MET A 196 5.82 -8.20 -11.33
C MET A 196 5.64 -9.53 -10.59
N ASP A 197 4.55 -9.70 -9.85
CA ASP A 197 4.23 -10.95 -9.15
C ASP A 197 4.01 -12.13 -10.11
N CYS A 198 3.50 -11.87 -11.31
CA CYS A 198 3.33 -12.84 -12.41
C CYS A 198 4.52 -12.90 -13.39
N GLU A 199 5.68 -12.32 -13.05
CA GLU A 199 6.88 -12.29 -13.90
C GLU A 199 6.69 -11.52 -15.25
N GLN A 200 5.62 -10.74 -15.38
CA GLN A 200 5.32 -9.85 -16.52
C GLN A 200 6.08 -8.53 -16.40
N HIS A 201 7.42 -8.61 -16.42
CA HIS A 201 8.29 -7.47 -16.12
C HIS A 201 8.26 -6.38 -17.19
N ASP A 202 8.12 -6.73 -18.47
CA ASP A 202 8.07 -5.76 -19.56
C ASP A 202 6.77 -4.93 -19.51
N GLU A 203 5.63 -5.58 -19.27
CA GLU A 203 4.35 -4.89 -19.12
C GLU A 203 4.31 -4.02 -17.86
N ALA A 204 4.93 -4.47 -16.76
CA ALA A 204 5.09 -3.67 -15.56
C ALA A 204 5.86 -2.38 -15.84
N ILE A 205 6.95 -2.45 -16.63
CA ILE A 205 7.75 -1.27 -17.00
C ILE A 205 6.90 -0.24 -17.77
N VAL A 206 6.02 -0.67 -18.66
CA VAL A 206 5.11 0.23 -19.41
C VAL A 206 4.22 1.03 -18.46
N GLU A 207 3.61 0.36 -17.47
CA GLU A 207 2.75 1.04 -16.49
C GLU A 207 3.54 1.99 -15.58
N LEU A 208 4.77 1.61 -15.22
CA LEU A 208 5.66 2.41 -14.40
C LEU A 208 6.16 3.66 -15.15
N ASP A 209 6.39 3.57 -16.46
CA ASP A 209 6.82 4.70 -17.28
C ASP A 209 5.76 5.80 -17.38
N GLU A 210 4.48 5.44 -17.33
CA GLU A 210 3.40 6.41 -17.21
C GLU A 210 3.40 7.11 -15.84
N LEU A 211 3.75 6.39 -14.78
CA LEU A 211 3.84 6.94 -13.42
C LEU A 211 5.08 7.82 -13.20
N LEU A 212 6.18 7.56 -13.91
CA LEU A 212 7.40 8.38 -13.81
C LEU A 212 7.18 9.84 -14.22
N LYS A 213 6.11 10.13 -14.99
CA LYS A 213 5.70 11.48 -15.39
C LYS A 213 5.08 12.27 -14.22
N LEU A 214 4.75 11.61 -13.12
CA LEU A 214 4.07 12.19 -11.96
C LEU A 214 5.02 12.17 -10.75
N ASP A 215 5.37 13.35 -10.23
CA ASP A 215 6.36 13.45 -9.15
C ASP A 215 5.97 12.63 -7.90
N GLU A 216 4.68 12.61 -7.56
CA GLU A 216 4.11 11.83 -6.45
C GLU A 216 4.49 10.34 -6.52
N PHE A 217 4.41 9.73 -7.70
CA PHE A 217 4.69 8.30 -7.90
C PHE A 217 6.11 8.03 -8.39
N SER A 218 6.83 9.06 -8.85
CA SER A 218 8.09 8.92 -9.58
C SER A 218 9.16 8.12 -8.81
N SER A 219 9.24 8.28 -7.49
CA SER A 219 10.21 7.60 -6.64
C SER A 219 9.92 6.10 -6.53
N GLN A 220 8.68 5.75 -6.19
CA GLN A 220 8.22 4.36 -6.11
C GLN A 220 8.28 3.68 -7.48
N ALA A 221 7.85 4.38 -8.54
CA ALA A 221 7.88 3.86 -9.90
C ALA A 221 9.33 3.59 -10.37
N SER A 222 10.27 4.47 -10.03
CA SER A 222 11.70 4.28 -10.33
C SER A 222 12.29 3.05 -9.61
N LEU A 223 11.91 2.82 -8.35
CA LEU A 223 12.35 1.65 -7.59
C LEU A 223 11.82 0.35 -8.22
N LEU A 224 10.52 0.28 -8.49
CA LEU A 224 9.89 -0.90 -9.09
C LEU A 224 10.40 -1.16 -10.51
N LYS A 225 10.63 -0.11 -11.31
CA LYS A 225 11.21 -0.23 -12.65
C LYS A 225 12.61 -0.81 -12.57
N GLY A 226 13.43 -0.32 -11.63
CA GLY A 226 14.74 -0.88 -11.34
C GLY A 226 14.70 -2.38 -11.01
N ARG A 227 13.74 -2.80 -10.17
CA ARG A 227 13.54 -4.22 -9.84
C ARG A 227 13.15 -5.06 -11.06
N CYS A 228 12.24 -4.58 -11.91
CA CYS A 228 11.87 -5.27 -13.15
C CYS A 228 13.08 -5.44 -14.08
N LEU A 229 13.86 -4.38 -14.25
CA LEU A 229 15.04 -4.41 -15.11
C LEU A 229 16.11 -5.37 -14.60
N LEU A 230 16.30 -5.50 -13.28
CA LEU A 230 17.19 -6.52 -12.71
C LEU A 230 16.70 -7.95 -13.02
N GLN A 231 15.40 -8.22 -12.94
CA GLN A 231 14.85 -9.54 -13.28
C GLN A 231 15.03 -9.87 -14.78
N LEU A 232 14.98 -8.84 -15.63
CA LEU A 232 15.27 -8.96 -17.07
C LEU A 232 16.77 -9.03 -17.40
N GLY A 233 17.67 -8.95 -16.42
CA GLY A 233 19.12 -8.92 -16.63
C GLY A 233 19.66 -7.61 -17.23
N ARG A 234 18.86 -6.54 -17.24
CA ARG A 234 19.20 -5.21 -17.80
C ARG A 234 19.84 -4.34 -16.72
N ASP A 235 20.99 -4.79 -16.20
CA ASP A 235 21.62 -4.22 -15.00
C ASP A 235 21.96 -2.73 -15.12
N ALA A 236 22.51 -2.29 -16.24
CA ALA A 236 22.89 -0.90 -16.44
C ALA A 236 21.67 0.05 -16.37
N GLU A 237 20.56 -0.35 -16.98
CA GLU A 237 19.30 0.41 -16.96
C GLU A 237 18.63 0.36 -15.59
N ALA A 238 18.73 -0.79 -14.91
CA ALA A 238 18.26 -0.93 -13.54
C ALA A 238 18.99 0.05 -12.61
N MET A 239 20.32 0.16 -12.71
CA MET A 239 21.10 1.10 -11.92
C MET A 239 20.74 2.57 -12.20
N VAL A 240 20.32 2.92 -13.42
CA VAL A 240 19.80 4.27 -13.72
C VAL A 240 18.49 4.51 -12.96
N SER A 241 17.55 3.57 -13.04
CA SER A 241 16.24 3.69 -12.39
C SER A 241 16.36 3.69 -10.86
N LEU A 242 17.20 2.82 -10.28
CA LEU A 242 17.44 2.77 -8.85
C LEU A 242 18.14 4.02 -8.32
N ARG A 243 19.06 4.63 -9.09
CA ARG A 243 19.64 5.94 -8.72
C ARG A 243 18.59 7.04 -8.71
N ALA A 244 17.64 7.02 -9.63
CA ALA A 244 16.53 7.97 -9.65
C ALA A 244 15.64 7.83 -8.38
N ALA A 245 15.48 6.62 -7.85
CA ALA A 245 14.77 6.39 -6.59
C ALA A 245 15.60 6.76 -5.34
N GLY A 246 16.89 6.44 -5.30
CA GLY A 246 17.72 6.56 -4.09
C GLY A 246 18.49 7.86 -3.92
N LEU A 247 18.92 8.49 -5.02
CA LEU A 247 19.92 9.56 -5.04
C LEU A 247 19.45 10.85 -5.73
N ARG A 248 18.25 10.86 -6.33
CA ARG A 248 17.71 12.06 -6.99
C ARG A 248 17.47 13.16 -5.95
N ARG A 249 18.03 14.35 -6.19
CA ARG A 249 17.89 15.52 -5.30
C ARG A 249 16.64 16.35 -5.58
N ALA A 250 16.19 16.40 -6.84
CA ALA A 250 15.05 17.22 -7.24
C ALA A 250 13.71 16.69 -6.70
N VAL A 251 13.56 15.37 -6.62
CA VAL A 251 12.42 14.69 -6.00
C VAL A 251 13.00 13.73 -4.97
N VAL A 252 12.94 14.12 -3.70
CA VAL A 252 13.49 13.32 -2.61
C VAL A 252 12.48 12.24 -2.23
N ALA A 253 12.84 10.99 -2.48
CA ALA A 253 12.00 9.87 -2.13
C ALA A 253 11.93 9.65 -0.60
N PRO A 254 10.84 9.05 -0.09
CA PRO A 254 10.75 8.55 1.28
C PRO A 254 11.96 7.68 1.66
N LEU A 255 12.43 7.78 2.90
CA LEU A 255 13.62 7.07 3.38
C LEU A 255 13.60 5.55 3.12
N PRO A 256 12.49 4.82 3.34
CA PRO A 256 12.44 3.39 3.05
C PRO A 256 12.72 3.05 1.57
N ILE A 257 12.18 3.85 0.64
CA ILE A 257 12.38 3.68 -0.81
C ILE A 257 13.85 3.93 -1.15
N ARG A 258 14.45 4.97 -0.57
CA ARG A 258 15.87 5.30 -0.83
C ARG A 258 16.81 4.21 -0.33
N VAL A 259 16.57 3.70 0.87
CA VAL A 259 17.34 2.59 1.45
C VAL A 259 17.19 1.33 0.60
N ALA A 260 15.96 0.98 0.20
CA ALA A 260 15.71 -0.17 -0.67
C ALA A 260 16.42 -0.05 -2.02
N ALA A 261 16.37 1.13 -2.64
CA ALA A 261 17.05 1.39 -3.90
C ALA A 261 18.57 1.30 -3.78
N LEU A 262 19.15 1.86 -2.70
CA LEU A 262 20.59 1.82 -2.46
C LEU A 262 21.11 0.42 -2.15
N ARG A 263 20.35 -0.41 -1.43
CA ARG A 263 20.69 -1.83 -1.23
C ARG A 263 20.81 -2.56 -2.56
N LEU A 264 19.80 -2.42 -3.42
CA LEU A 264 19.83 -3.01 -4.75
C LEU A 264 20.98 -2.48 -5.62
N LEU A 265 21.33 -1.20 -5.49
CA LEU A 265 22.50 -0.61 -6.16
C LEU A 265 23.81 -1.20 -5.66
N CYS A 266 23.98 -1.37 -4.35
CA CYS A 266 25.16 -2.02 -3.76
C CYS A 266 25.28 -3.47 -4.27
N ASP A 267 24.20 -4.25 -4.17
CA ASP A 267 24.20 -5.66 -4.60
C ASP A 267 24.53 -5.78 -6.10
N THR A 268 24.00 -4.88 -6.92
CA THR A 268 24.25 -4.86 -8.37
C THR A 268 25.68 -4.42 -8.68
N ALA A 269 26.20 -3.37 -8.03
CA ALA A 269 27.56 -2.89 -8.25
C ALA A 269 28.62 -3.91 -7.78
N GLU A 270 28.34 -4.62 -6.70
CA GLU A 270 29.18 -5.72 -6.20
C GLU A 270 29.20 -6.88 -7.18
N ARG A 271 28.03 -7.31 -7.68
CA ARG A 271 27.93 -8.36 -8.70
C ARG A 271 28.65 -8.00 -10.01
N LEU A 272 28.66 -6.72 -10.39
CA LEU A 272 29.37 -6.23 -11.58
C LEU A 272 30.85 -5.91 -11.34
N GLY A 273 31.34 -5.96 -10.10
CA GLY A 273 32.73 -5.67 -9.75
C GLY A 273 33.13 -4.20 -9.88
N ILE A 274 32.20 -3.25 -9.68
CA ILE A 274 32.45 -1.81 -9.86
C ILE A 274 32.76 -1.13 -8.51
N GLU A 275 33.97 -1.36 -8.00
CA GLU A 275 34.39 -1.01 -6.63
C GLU A 275 34.17 0.46 -6.23
N LEU A 276 34.61 1.42 -7.05
CA LEU A 276 34.47 2.85 -6.73
C LEU A 276 33.01 3.29 -6.59
N THR A 277 32.13 2.75 -7.43
CA THR A 277 30.69 3.06 -7.35
C THR A 277 30.03 2.38 -6.16
N LEU A 278 30.48 1.16 -5.82
CA LEU A 278 30.02 0.42 -4.67
C LEU A 278 30.33 1.14 -3.35
N GLU A 279 31.57 1.63 -3.19
CA GLU A 279 31.94 2.44 -2.01
C GLU A 279 31.07 3.69 -1.87
N HIS A 280 30.82 4.38 -2.97
CA HIS A 280 29.95 5.54 -2.99
C HIS A 280 28.51 5.19 -2.54
N TYR A 281 27.94 4.10 -3.04
CA TYR A 281 26.60 3.66 -2.63
C TYR A 281 26.55 3.20 -1.17
N ARG A 282 27.58 2.48 -0.70
CA ARG A 282 27.68 2.02 0.70
C ARG A 282 27.74 3.19 1.68
N ASN A 283 28.50 4.23 1.35
CA ASN A 283 28.57 5.45 2.17
C ASN A 283 27.20 6.13 2.28
N HIS A 284 26.49 6.29 1.16
CA HIS A 284 25.13 6.83 1.18
C HIS A 284 24.15 5.93 1.94
N LEU A 285 24.21 4.62 1.75
CA LEU A 285 23.34 3.66 2.43
C LEU A 285 23.53 3.76 3.96
N ALA A 286 24.77 3.76 4.44
CA ALA A 286 25.08 3.85 5.86
C ALA A 286 24.49 5.12 6.49
N THR A 287 24.57 6.27 5.81
CA THR A 287 23.96 7.51 6.31
C THR A 287 22.44 7.41 6.43
N LEU A 288 21.76 6.87 5.41
CA LEU A 288 20.30 6.76 5.42
C LEU A 288 19.79 5.71 6.40
N GLU A 289 20.52 4.62 6.61
CA GLU A 289 20.16 3.59 7.60
C GLU A 289 20.27 4.13 9.02
N GLN A 290 21.28 4.95 9.31
CA GLN A 290 21.37 5.65 10.60
C GLN A 290 20.19 6.59 10.81
N ASP A 291 19.80 7.35 9.79
CA ASP A 291 18.67 8.29 9.89
C ASP A 291 17.33 7.55 10.03
N LEU A 292 17.14 6.45 9.30
CA LEU A 292 15.97 5.58 9.45
C LEU A 292 15.91 4.97 10.86
N ALA A 293 17.04 4.53 11.42
CA ALA A 293 17.10 4.01 12.78
C ALA A 293 16.80 5.06 13.86
N LYS A 294 17.18 6.33 13.63
CA LYS A 294 16.80 7.45 14.52
C LYS A 294 15.30 7.70 14.50
N GLN A 295 14.66 7.65 13.32
CA GLN A 295 13.21 7.82 13.19
C GLN A 295 12.40 6.67 13.79
N ALA A 296 12.95 5.46 13.80
CA ALA A 296 12.28 4.28 14.35
C ALA A 296 12.26 4.21 15.89
N LYS A 297 13.12 4.98 16.59
CA LYS A 297 13.12 5.06 18.05
C LYS A 297 12.11 6.11 18.51
N PRO A 298 11.03 5.72 19.22
CA PRO A 298 10.13 6.70 19.82
C PRO A 298 10.89 7.44 20.94
N SER A 299 10.87 8.77 20.87
CA SER A 299 11.29 9.68 21.94
C SER A 299 10.42 9.53 23.18
#